data_AF-A0ABD4V883-F1
#
_entry.id   AF-A0ABD4V883-F1
#
_cell.length_a   1.000
_cell.length_b   1.000
_cell.length_c   1.000
_cell.angle_alpha   90.00
_cell.angle_beta   90.00
_cell.angle_gamma   90.00
#
_symmetry.space_group_name_H-M   'P 1'
#
loop_
_entity.id
_entity.type
_entity.pdbx_description
1 polymer ?
#
loop_
_entity_poly.entity_id
_entity_poly.type
_entity_poly.pdbx_seq_one_letter_code
_entity_poly.pdbx_strand_id
1 'polypeptide(L)'
;MDAKNAFDTPVTYRLIRVEYAVGLAVAVGFFFAHITEVRWLPAVALFLYIDLIGYIPGAIAYHRSEDKAISKVYYVLYNTMHSLATQTIVALAWIWLAGPEWALLVLPIHLFGDRALFGNFLKPFGLDFEPVADPAFQRFRSEFAASAADGTRLIEQLDARPTP
;
A
#
# COMPACT_ATOMS: atom_id res chain seq x y z
N MET A 1 -1.65 1.49 -6.05
CA MET A 1 -1.53 2.94 -5.95
C MET A 1 -0.26 3.19 -5.19
N ASP A 2 0.41 4.27 -5.50
CA ASP A 2 1.67 4.65 -4.85
C ASP A 2 1.59 6.12 -4.46
N ALA A 3 2.61 6.60 -3.75
CA ALA A 3 2.65 7.98 -3.26
C ALA A 3 2.66 9.04 -4.37
N LYS A 4 3.03 8.71 -5.61
CA LYS A 4 3.03 9.63 -6.75
C LYS A 4 1.70 9.61 -7.51
N ASN A 5 1.02 8.47 -7.51
CA ASN A 5 -0.26 8.25 -8.20
C ASN A 5 -1.38 7.76 -7.26
N ALA A 6 -1.71 8.59 -6.27
CA ALA A 6 -2.75 8.30 -5.28
C ALA A 6 -4.16 8.67 -5.80
N PHE A 7 -4.96 7.70 -6.25
CA PHE A 7 -6.34 7.95 -6.71
C PHE A 7 -7.28 8.42 -5.59
N ASP A 8 -6.87 8.22 -4.34
CA ASP A 8 -7.50 8.84 -3.17
C ASP A 8 -7.24 10.35 -3.11
N THR A 9 -8.21 11.11 -2.60
CA THR A 9 -7.98 12.53 -2.27
C THR A 9 -6.89 12.67 -1.20
N PRO A 10 -6.20 13.83 -1.08
CA PRO A 10 -5.14 13.99 -0.10
C PRO A 10 -5.55 13.69 1.34
N VAL A 11 -6.79 14.00 1.72
CA VAL A 11 -7.32 13.73 3.07
C VAL A 11 -7.58 12.24 3.25
N THR A 12 -8.32 11.61 2.33
CA THR A 12 -8.64 10.17 2.44
C THR A 12 -7.37 9.31 2.36
N TYR A 13 -6.39 9.70 1.53
CA TYR A 13 -5.08 9.05 1.46
C TYR A 13 -4.28 9.14 2.78
N ARG A 14 -4.37 10.26 3.50
CA ARG A 14 -3.72 10.38 4.81
C ARG A 14 -4.45 9.56 5.87
N LEU A 15 -5.78 9.57 5.86
CA LEU A 15 -6.59 8.78 6.80
C LEU A 15 -6.33 7.28 6.66
N ILE A 16 -6.34 6.75 5.44
CA ILE A 16 -6.04 5.32 5.22
C ILE A 16 -4.62 4.97 5.68
N ARG A 17 -3.64 5.85 5.48
CA ARG A 17 -2.28 5.65 6.00
C ARG A 17 -2.23 5.63 7.53
N VAL A 18 -3.03 6.46 8.20
CA VAL A 18 -3.15 6.45 9.66
C VAL A 18 -3.76 5.13 10.15
N GLU A 19 -4.78 4.60 9.50
CA GLU A 19 -5.34 3.28 9.84
C GLU A 19 -4.28 2.18 9.78
N TYR A 20 -3.48 2.16 8.71
CA TYR A 20 -2.35 1.23 8.61
C TYR A 20 -1.24 1.52 9.62
N ALA A 21 -1.00 2.79 9.97
CA ALA A 21 -0.01 3.15 10.99
C ALA A 21 -0.41 2.64 12.39
N VAL A 22 -1.71 2.69 12.72
CA VAL A 22 -2.24 2.11 13.97
C VAL A 22 -2.06 0.60 13.98
N GLY A 23 -2.43 -0.08 12.89
CA GLY A 23 -2.21 -1.53 12.76
C GLY A 23 -0.73 -1.91 12.87
N LEU A 24 0.16 -1.13 12.25
CA LEU A 24 1.60 -1.29 12.34
C LEU A 24 2.09 -1.13 13.78
N ALA A 25 1.68 -0.07 14.47
CA ALA A 25 2.09 0.20 15.85
C ALA A 25 1.67 -0.94 16.79
N VAL A 26 0.46 -1.48 16.63
CA VAL A 26 -0.01 -2.65 17.39
C VAL A 26 0.83 -3.88 17.09
N ALA A 27 1.03 -4.22 15.81
CA ALA A 27 1.79 -5.41 15.41
C ALA A 27 3.26 -5.34 15.88
N VAL A 28 3.91 -4.19 15.69
CA VAL A 28 5.27 -3.91 16.15
C VAL A 28 5.34 -3.97 17.67
N GLY A 29 4.39 -3.37 18.39
CA GLY A 29 4.33 -3.39 19.85
C GLY A 29 4.27 -4.82 20.41
N PHE A 30 3.38 -5.67 19.87
CA PHE A 30 3.30 -7.07 20.27
C PHE A 30 4.54 -7.88 19.89
N PHE A 31 5.12 -7.65 18.71
CA PHE A 31 6.32 -8.32 18.26
C PHE A 31 7.51 -8.02 19.18
N PHE A 32 7.71 -6.76 19.55
CA PHE A 32 8.77 -6.38 20.50
C PHE A 32 8.49 -6.85 21.93
N ALA A 33 7.24 -6.83 22.38
CA ALA A 33 6.89 -7.34 23.71
C ALA A 33 7.21 -8.83 23.89
N HIS A 34 7.23 -9.60 22.79
CA HIS A 34 7.50 -11.04 22.79
C HIS A 34 8.76 -11.40 21.99
N ILE A 35 9.72 -10.47 21.87
CA ILE A 35 10.88 -10.60 20.98
C ILE A 35 11.74 -11.85 21.28
N THR A 36 11.78 -12.29 22.54
CA THR A 36 12.50 -13.48 22.99
C THR A 36 11.79 -14.78 22.64
N GLU A 37 10.48 -14.72 22.36
CA GLU A 37 9.65 -15.86 21.97
C GLU A 37 9.54 -15.96 20.43
N VAL A 38 9.98 -14.94 19.70
CA VAL A 38 9.97 -14.93 18.24
C VAL A 38 10.96 -15.96 17.70
N ARG A 39 10.43 -16.91 16.91
CA ARG A 39 11.26 -17.77 16.08
C ARG A 39 11.78 -16.97 14.89
N TRP A 40 13.04 -16.55 15.00
CA TRP A 40 13.68 -15.64 14.04
C TRP A 40 13.76 -16.18 12.62
N LEU A 41 14.03 -17.47 12.43
CA LEU A 41 14.14 -18.04 11.08
C LEU A 41 12.80 -17.95 10.32
N PRO A 42 11.66 -18.42 10.88
CA PRO A 42 10.33 -18.14 10.31
C PRO A 42 10.08 -16.64 10.10
N ALA A 43 10.39 -15.80 11.09
CA ALA A 43 10.14 -14.36 11.01
C ALA A 43 10.87 -13.71 9.82
N VAL A 44 12.16 -13.99 9.64
CA VAL A 44 12.95 -13.47 8.52
C VAL A 44 12.46 -14.03 7.20
N ALA A 45 12.16 -15.33 7.12
CA ALA A 45 11.67 -15.95 5.88
C ALA A 45 10.31 -15.37 5.46
N LEU A 46 9.36 -15.24 6.39
CA LEU A 46 8.02 -14.69 6.17
C LEU A 46 8.05 -13.19 5.86
N PHE A 47 9.03 -12.44 6.37
CA PHE A 47 9.21 -11.05 5.98
C PHE A 47 9.76 -10.94 4.55
N LEU A 48 10.87 -11.63 4.26
CA LEU A 48 11.58 -11.46 2.99
C LEU A 48 10.85 -12.06 1.78
N TYR A 49 10.12 -13.18 1.93
CA TYR A 49 9.55 -13.86 0.77
C TYR A 49 8.50 -13.03 0.03
N ILE A 50 7.83 -12.09 0.72
CA ILE A 50 6.85 -11.16 0.14
C ILE A 50 7.50 -10.37 -0.99
N ASP A 51 8.68 -9.79 -0.74
CA ASP A 51 9.40 -8.98 -1.72
C ASP A 51 10.22 -9.80 -2.69
N LEU A 52 10.84 -10.88 -2.22
CA LEU A 52 11.63 -11.78 -3.07
C LEU A 52 10.79 -12.36 -4.22
N ILE A 53 9.50 -12.64 -3.98
CA ILE A 53 8.57 -13.14 -4.99
C ILE A 53 7.79 -11.99 -5.63
N GLY A 54 7.31 -11.04 -4.83
CA GLY A 54 6.36 -10.03 -5.28
C GLY A 54 6.99 -8.82 -5.96
N TYR A 55 8.05 -8.26 -5.39
CA TYR A 55 8.57 -6.96 -5.81
C TYR A 55 9.85 -7.06 -6.64
N ILE A 56 10.86 -7.75 -6.11
CA ILE A 56 12.23 -7.76 -6.64
C ILE A 56 12.29 -8.23 -8.11
N PRO A 57 11.58 -9.30 -8.54
CA PRO A 57 11.63 -9.72 -9.93
C PRO A 57 11.11 -8.65 -10.89
N GLY A 58 10.02 -7.96 -10.51
CA GLY A 58 9.44 -6.88 -11.30
C GLY A 58 10.32 -5.63 -11.32
N ALA A 59 10.92 -5.27 -10.19
CA ALA A 59 11.83 -4.14 -10.09
C ALA A 59 13.07 -4.36 -10.97
N ILE A 60 13.67 -5.56 -10.93
CA ILE A 60 14.79 -5.91 -11.80
C ILE A 60 14.40 -5.81 -13.28
N ALA A 61 13.25 -6.37 -13.66
CA ALA A 61 12.77 -6.31 -15.03
C ALA A 61 12.52 -4.85 -15.49
N TYR A 62 11.94 -4.02 -14.64
CA TYR A 62 11.65 -2.61 -14.94
C TYR A 62 12.93 -1.79 -15.13
N HIS A 63 13.91 -1.97 -14.25
CA HIS A 63 15.18 -1.24 -14.34
C HIS A 63 16.02 -1.68 -15.54
N ARG A 64 15.93 -2.95 -15.94
CA ARG A 64 16.59 -3.49 -17.14
C ARG A 64 15.89 -3.14 -18.46
N SER A 65 14.59 -2.86 -18.42
CA SER A 65 13.85 -2.45 -19.62
C SER A 65 14.27 -1.06 -20.09
N GLU A 66 14.45 -0.88 -21.40
CA GLU A 66 14.77 0.42 -22.01
C GLU A 66 13.55 1.35 -22.01
N ASP A 67 12.37 0.82 -22.35
CA ASP A 67 11.11 1.56 -22.46
C ASP A 67 10.25 1.50 -21.18
N LYS A 68 10.74 0.79 -20.15
CA LYS A 68 10.06 0.58 -18.86
C LYS A 68 8.76 -0.23 -18.95
N ALA A 69 8.43 -0.77 -20.13
CA ALA A 69 7.36 -1.73 -20.29
C ALA A 69 7.81 -3.11 -19.82
N ILE A 70 7.06 -3.71 -18.90
CA ILE A 70 7.30 -5.07 -18.40
C ILE A 70 6.02 -5.89 -18.42
N SER A 71 6.18 -7.22 -18.41
CA SER A 71 5.05 -8.15 -18.34
C SER A 71 4.14 -7.87 -17.14
N LYS A 72 2.82 -7.97 -17.36
CA LYS A 72 1.82 -7.81 -16.30
C LYS A 72 1.86 -8.94 -15.26
N VAL A 73 2.58 -10.03 -15.53
CA VAL A 73 2.86 -11.07 -14.53
C VAL A 73 3.54 -10.48 -13.28
N TYR A 74 4.44 -9.52 -13.43
CA TYR A 74 5.09 -8.89 -12.28
C TYR A 74 4.12 -8.10 -11.39
N TYR A 75 3.07 -7.52 -12.00
CA TYR A 75 2.00 -6.84 -11.26
C TYR A 75 1.13 -7.83 -10.51
N VAL A 76 0.84 -8.98 -11.13
CA VAL A 76 0.12 -10.08 -10.48
C VAL A 76 0.94 -10.60 -9.29
N LEU A 77 2.22 -10.91 -9.48
CA LEU A 77 3.10 -11.37 -8.41
C LEU A 77 3.13 -10.37 -7.25
N TYR A 78 3.39 -9.09 -7.54
CA TYR A 78 3.38 -8.04 -6.53
C TYR A 78 2.05 -8.01 -5.78
N ASN A 79 0.93 -7.92 -6.50
CA ASN A 79 -0.40 -7.77 -5.89
C ASN A 79 -0.82 -9.00 -5.09
N THR A 80 -0.48 -10.20 -5.56
CA THR A 80 -0.74 -11.45 -4.83
C THR A 80 0.06 -11.48 -3.54
N MET A 81 1.35 -11.15 -3.57
CA MET A 81 2.21 -11.19 -2.38
C MET A 81 1.90 -10.04 -1.40
N HIS A 82 1.54 -8.86 -1.89
CA HIS A 82 1.20 -7.70 -1.06
C HIS A 82 -0.29 -7.59 -0.73
N SER A 83 -1.07 -8.64 -1.01
CA SER A 83 -2.48 -8.72 -0.64
C SER A 83 -2.63 -9.15 0.82
N LEU A 84 -3.39 -8.38 1.60
CA LEU A 84 -3.76 -8.79 2.96
C LEU A 84 -4.51 -10.12 2.97
N ALA A 85 -5.33 -10.40 1.95
CA ALA A 85 -6.04 -11.66 1.86
C ALA A 85 -5.08 -12.85 1.71
N THR A 86 -4.11 -12.76 0.80
CA THR A 86 -3.09 -13.80 0.62
C THR A 86 -2.31 -14.03 1.92
N GLN A 87 -1.87 -12.95 2.57
CA GLN A 87 -1.06 -13.06 3.77
C GLN A 87 -1.84 -13.55 4.99
N THR A 88 -3.14 -13.25 5.04
CA THR A 88 -4.06 -13.86 6.02
C THR A 88 -4.20 -15.36 5.79
N ILE A 89 -4.35 -15.81 4.54
CA ILE A 89 -4.40 -17.23 4.20
C ILE A 89 -3.09 -17.93 4.59
N VAL A 90 -1.94 -17.32 4.31
CA VAL A 90 -0.63 -17.85 4.72
C VAL A 90 -0.53 -17.97 6.23
N ALA A 91 -0.91 -16.92 6.97
CA ALA A 91 -0.89 -16.95 8.44
C ALA A 91 -1.81 -18.04 9.00
N LEU A 92 -3.04 -18.16 8.49
CA LEU A 92 -4.00 -19.18 8.93
C LEU A 92 -3.54 -20.60 8.59
N ALA A 93 -2.97 -20.82 7.40
CA ALA A 93 -2.39 -22.09 7.02
C ALA A 93 -1.20 -22.47 7.93
N TRP A 94 -0.37 -21.49 8.28
CA TRP A 94 0.72 -21.70 9.22
C TRP A 94 0.21 -22.05 10.62
N ILE A 95 -0.77 -21.29 11.14
CA ILE A 95 -1.39 -21.56 12.44
C ILE A 95 -1.96 -22.98 12.48
N TRP A 96 -2.59 -23.42 11.38
CA TRP A 96 -3.13 -24.78 11.27
C TRP A 96 -2.05 -25.87 11.29
N LEU A 97 -0.90 -25.63 10.66
CA LEU A 97 0.18 -26.63 10.54
C LEU A 97 1.17 -26.65 11.71
N ALA A 98 1.49 -25.49 12.27
CA ALA A 98 2.58 -25.28 13.21
C ALA A 98 2.15 -24.61 14.52
N GLY A 99 0.87 -24.21 14.63
CA GLY A 99 0.35 -23.44 15.75
C GLY A 99 0.58 -21.93 15.62
N PRO A 100 -0.08 -21.12 16.46
CA PRO A 100 0.13 -19.69 16.51
C PRO A 100 1.51 -19.35 17.09
N GLU A 101 2.22 -18.42 16.47
CA GLU A 101 3.49 -17.91 16.98
C GLU A 101 3.71 -16.43 16.64
N TRP A 102 4.51 -15.75 17.46
CA TRP A 102 4.80 -14.31 17.31
C TRP A 102 5.54 -13.95 16.03
N ALA A 103 6.24 -14.91 15.42
CA ALA A 103 6.90 -14.73 14.13
C ALA A 103 5.91 -14.32 13.01
N LEU A 104 4.64 -14.71 13.11
CA LEU A 104 3.60 -14.35 12.13
C LEU A 104 3.31 -12.85 12.09
N LEU A 105 3.64 -12.10 13.14
CA LEU A 105 3.44 -10.64 13.17
C LEU A 105 4.29 -9.90 12.13
N VAL A 106 5.36 -10.51 11.60
CA VAL A 106 6.13 -9.90 10.51
C VAL A 106 5.30 -9.70 9.24
N LEU A 107 4.26 -10.52 9.02
CA LEU A 107 3.37 -10.38 7.87
C LEU A 107 2.61 -9.04 7.92
N PRO A 108 1.79 -8.74 8.96
CA PRO A 108 1.17 -7.43 9.07
C PRO A 108 2.20 -6.30 9.23
N ILE A 109 3.35 -6.52 9.90
CA ILE A 109 4.40 -5.48 9.98
C ILE A 109 4.89 -5.07 8.59
N HIS A 110 5.14 -6.02 7.69
CA HIS A 110 5.57 -5.74 6.31
C HIS A 110 4.49 -4.96 5.55
N LEU A 111 3.27 -5.53 5.48
CA LEU A 111 2.15 -4.97 4.73
C LEU A 111 1.72 -3.59 5.24
N PHE A 112 1.64 -3.43 6.56
CA PHE A 112 1.26 -2.17 7.19
C PHE A 112 2.40 -1.15 7.10
N GLY A 113 3.65 -1.61 7.20
CA GLY A 113 4.84 -0.78 6.96
C GLY A 113 4.80 -0.13 5.58
N ASP A 114 4.56 -0.92 4.54
CA ASP A 114 4.48 -0.43 3.16
C ASP A 114 3.42 0.66 2.98
N ARG A 115 2.25 0.45 3.57
CA ARG A 115 1.11 1.35 3.41
C ARG A 115 1.24 2.59 4.29
N ALA A 116 1.60 2.41 5.55
CA ALA A 116 1.72 3.48 6.52
C ALA A 116 2.92 4.39 6.23
N LEU A 117 4.10 3.82 5.97
CA LEU A 117 5.35 4.56 5.86
C LEU A 117 5.65 5.01 4.43
N PHE A 118 5.55 4.08 3.47
CA PHE A 118 5.90 4.36 2.06
C PHE A 118 4.70 4.76 1.21
N GLY A 119 3.48 4.46 1.67
CA GLY A 119 2.27 4.76 0.91
C GLY A 119 2.10 3.86 -0.32
N ASN A 120 2.70 2.67 -0.28
CA ASN A 120 2.64 1.65 -1.33
C ASN A 120 1.45 0.72 -1.10
N PHE A 121 0.55 0.67 -2.08
CA PHE A 121 -0.59 -0.23 -2.12
C PHE A 121 -0.46 -1.19 -3.32
N LEU A 122 -1.53 -1.93 -3.63
CA LEU A 122 -1.58 -2.82 -4.79
C LEU A 122 -1.31 -2.05 -6.09
N LYS A 123 -0.38 -2.51 -6.92
CA LYS A 123 0.01 -1.89 -8.19
C LYS A 123 -1.16 -1.91 -9.20
N PRO A 124 -1.61 -0.73 -9.68
CA PRO A 124 -2.59 -0.65 -10.75
C PRO A 124 -1.94 -1.09 -12.07
N PHE A 125 -2.66 -1.83 -12.89
CA PHE A 125 -2.11 -2.35 -14.15
C PHE A 125 -1.92 -1.28 -15.23
N GLY A 126 -2.59 -0.13 -15.08
CA GLY A 126 -2.48 1.01 -16.00
C GLY A 126 -1.33 1.98 -15.71
N LEU A 127 -0.58 1.77 -14.63
CA LEU A 127 0.57 2.60 -14.28
C LEU A 127 1.87 1.82 -14.44
N ASP A 128 2.99 2.55 -14.40
CA ASP A 128 4.32 1.96 -14.32
C ASP A 128 4.50 1.08 -13.08
N PHE A 129 5.42 0.13 -13.18
CA PHE A 129 5.68 -0.79 -12.08
C PHE A 129 6.35 -0.04 -10.94
N GLU A 130 7.37 0.76 -11.22
CA GLU A 130 7.94 1.68 -10.24
C GLU A 130 7.10 2.96 -10.12
N PRO A 131 7.08 3.61 -8.95
CA PRO A 131 6.30 4.83 -8.74
C PRO A 131 6.90 5.97 -9.56
N VAL A 132 6.30 6.26 -10.72
CA VAL A 132 6.60 7.40 -11.58
C VAL A 132 5.33 8.22 -11.76
N ALA A 133 5.44 9.55 -11.67
CA ALA A 133 4.27 10.41 -11.80
C ALA A 133 3.68 10.29 -13.22
N ASP A 134 2.45 9.81 -13.32
CA ASP A 134 1.78 9.63 -14.61
C ASP A 134 1.14 10.95 -15.11
N PRO A 135 1.44 11.42 -16.33
CA PRO A 135 0.93 12.69 -16.82
C PRO A 135 -0.60 12.76 -16.93
N ALA A 136 -1.27 11.67 -17.27
CA ALA A 136 -2.72 11.65 -17.37
C ALA A 136 -3.36 11.76 -15.98
N PHE A 137 -2.80 11.05 -15.01
CA PHE A 137 -3.20 11.14 -13.62
C PHE A 137 -3.00 12.55 -13.04
N GLN A 138 -1.88 13.23 -13.33
CA GLN A 138 -1.67 14.61 -12.86
C GLN A 138 -2.68 15.59 -13.47
N ARG A 139 -3.01 15.45 -14.76
CA ARG A 139 -4.07 16.26 -15.39
C ARG A 139 -5.41 16.06 -14.69
N PHE A 140 -5.83 14.80 -14.52
CA PHE A 140 -7.05 14.46 -13.80
C PHE A 140 -7.09 15.10 -12.41
N ARG A 141 -6.00 14.98 -11.63
CA ARG A 141 -5.94 15.59 -10.29
C ARG A 141 -6.11 17.10 -10.33
N SER A 142 -5.48 17.78 -11.30
CA SER A 142 -5.58 19.23 -11.43
C SER A 142 -7.00 19.68 -11.78
N GLU A 143 -7.66 18.99 -12.70
CA GLU A 143 -9.04 19.27 -13.12
C GLU A 143 -10.04 18.99 -11.99
N PHE A 144 -9.87 17.86 -11.29
CA PHE A 144 -10.71 17.51 -10.14
C PHE A 144 -10.59 18.54 -9.01
N ALA A 145 -9.37 18.98 -8.70
CA ALA A 145 -9.13 19.98 -7.66
C ALA A 145 -9.74 21.35 -8.03
N ALA A 146 -9.64 21.76 -9.30
CA ALA A 146 -10.26 22.99 -9.79
C ALA A 146 -11.79 22.93 -9.67
N SER A 147 -12.41 21.83 -10.12
CA SER A 147 -13.86 21.63 -10.02
C SER A 147 -14.37 21.65 -8.57
N ALA A 148 -13.64 21.05 -7.63
CA ALA A 148 -14.01 21.06 -6.22
C ALA A 148 -13.98 22.48 -5.62
N ALA A 149 -12.95 23.27 -5.96
CA ALA A 149 -12.83 24.64 -5.48
C ALA A 149 -13.94 25.56 -6.03
N ASP A 150 -14.31 25.39 -7.30
CA ASP A 150 -15.41 26.17 -7.89
C ASP A 150 -16.76 25.83 -7.26
N GLY A 151 -17.01 24.56 -6.93
CA GLY A 151 -18.20 24.14 -6.17
C GLY A 151 -18.29 24.81 -4.80
N THR A 152 -17.19 24.88 -4.05
CA THR A 152 -17.14 25.57 -2.75
C THR A 152 -17.45 27.07 -2.89
N ARG A 153 -16.84 27.74 -3.88
CA ARG A 153 -17.12 29.17 -4.13
C ARG A 153 -18.59 29.44 -4.48
N LEU A 154 -19.21 28.56 -5.26
CA LEU A 154 -20.63 28.72 -5.61
C LEU A 154 -21.53 28.62 -4.39
N ILE A 155 -21.25 27.68 -3.48
CA ILE A 155 -22.00 27.53 -2.22
C ILE A 155 -21.85 28.79 -1.36
N GLU A 156 -20.62 29.28 -1.17
CA GLU A 156 -20.35 30.51 -0.42
C GLU A 156 -21.09 31.72 -1.03
N GLN A 157 -21.13 31.84 -2.36
CA GLN A 157 -21.86 32.90 -3.05
C GLN A 157 -23.38 32.79 -2.92
N LEU A 158 -23.94 31.59 -2.79
CA LEU A 158 -25.37 31.39 -2.56
C LEU A 158 -25.75 31.71 -1.12
N ASP A 159 -24.93 31.30 -0.16
CA ASP A 159 -25.15 31.56 1.28
C ASP A 159 -24.96 33.05 1.64
N ALA A 160 -24.10 33.78 0.91
CA ALA A 160 -23.87 35.20 1.11
C ALA A 160 -24.97 36.11 0.50
N ARG A 161 -25.95 35.56 -0.24
CA ARG A 161 -27.08 36.37 -0.73
C ARG A 161 -28.05 36.63 0.41
N PRO A 162 -28.43 37.89 0.68
CA PRO A 162 -29.47 38.18 1.66
C PRO A 162 -30.78 37.50 1.24
N THR A 163 -31.39 36.74 2.15
CA THR A 163 -32.74 36.21 1.97
C THR A 163 -33.73 37.39 1.86
N PRO A 164 -34.68 37.35 0.91
CA PRO A 164 -35.66 38.42 0.70
C PRO A 164 -36.59 38.62 1.90
#